data_AF-Q1D3Z0-F1
#
_entry.id   AF-Q1D3Z0-F1
#
_cell.length_a   1.000
_cell.length_b   1.000
_cell.length_c   1.000
_cell.angle_alpha   90.00
_cell.angle_beta   90.00
_cell.angle_gamma   90.00
#
_symmetry.space_group_name_H-M   'P 1'
#
loop_
_entity.id
_entity.type
_entity.pdbx_description
1 polymer ?
#
loop_
_entity_poly.entity_id
_entity_poly.type
_entity_poly.pdbx_seq_one_letter_code
_entity_poly.pdbx_strand_id
1 'polypeptide(L)'
;MSPFESGRRLCLLVEAGETRYAVEATSVMEVAMPGANGSSLRGVLEVKDLCALLGGPPEEGPGMVVVLDVSPTLAVRVRSVVEVADVARAPFFLLPPGLADSLAPLSRGAVLHKSRLYLELIAEALPHRVGSMSPAVAARPVHWAEAAPDRALVFESQSRLFGVPLGLVSQVISRGEAFCVLPVPSGPVAGIFPHDQVLWPVCSVPALLGEAPVPESFIVLTELAGRNVGLTATRVLGVMQRFEPDDTAGSFRAPGLSEPVAFLDLQRMFS
;
A
#
# COMPACT_ATOMS: atom_id res chain seq x y z
N MET A 1 26.60 12.98 -33.44
CA MET A 1 26.05 11.66 -33.12
C MET A 1 24.96 11.86 -32.08
N SER A 2 23.68 11.79 -32.47
CA SER A 2 22.58 11.91 -31.51
C SER A 2 22.54 10.65 -30.64
N PRO A 3 22.45 10.76 -29.31
CA PRO A 3 22.16 9.61 -28.49
C PRO A 3 20.70 9.23 -28.77
N PHE A 4 20.43 7.93 -28.88
CA PHE A 4 19.09 7.37 -29.01
C PHE A 4 18.12 8.10 -28.07
N GLU A 5 17.05 8.66 -28.64
CA GLU A 5 15.92 9.13 -27.84
C GLU A 5 15.49 7.96 -26.96
N SER A 6 15.69 8.09 -25.64
CA SER A 6 15.13 7.15 -24.66
C SER A 6 13.67 6.93 -25.04
N GLY A 7 13.36 5.68 -25.43
CA GLY A 7 12.08 5.33 -26.04
C GLY A 7 10.93 5.78 -25.15
N ARG A 8 9.94 6.46 -25.75
CA ARG A 8 8.71 6.83 -25.05
C ARG A 8 8.12 5.60 -24.38
N ARG A 9 7.71 5.75 -23.13
CA ARG A 9 7.07 4.68 -22.37
C ARG A 9 5.69 5.16 -21.95
N LEU A 10 4.71 4.94 -22.82
CA LEU A 10 3.35 5.40 -22.58
C LEU A 10 2.60 4.42 -21.68
N CYS A 11 1.99 4.95 -20.63
CA CYS A 11 1.10 4.21 -19.75
C CYS A 11 -0.27 4.89 -19.68
N LEU A 12 -1.34 4.09 -19.65
CA LEU A 12 -2.65 4.51 -19.19
C LEU A 12 -2.64 4.47 -17.65
N LEU A 13 -2.85 5.61 -17.02
CA LEU A 13 -2.94 5.72 -15.56
C LEU A 13 -4.42 5.61 -15.15
N VAL A 14 -4.72 4.68 -14.26
CA VAL A 14 -6.09 4.38 -13.82
C VAL A 14 -6.18 4.20 -12.31
N GLU A 15 -7.40 4.32 -11.78
CA GLU A 15 -7.70 4.04 -10.39
C GLU A 15 -8.75 2.93 -10.30
N ALA A 16 -8.53 1.98 -9.40
CA ALA A 16 -9.52 0.98 -9.02
C ALA A 16 -9.37 0.70 -7.53
N GLY A 17 -10.47 0.86 -6.79
CA GLY A 17 -10.52 0.88 -5.34
C GLY A 17 -9.69 2.06 -4.84
N GLU A 18 -9.00 1.89 -3.73
CA GLU A 18 -8.07 2.92 -3.24
C GLU A 18 -6.68 2.84 -3.90
N THR A 19 -6.49 1.93 -4.86
CA THR A 19 -5.21 1.67 -5.50
C THR A 19 -5.12 2.36 -6.86
N ARG A 20 -3.90 2.76 -7.22
CA ARG A 20 -3.59 3.40 -8.50
C ARG A 20 -2.70 2.50 -9.32
N TYR A 21 -2.97 2.43 -10.62
CA TYR A 21 -2.29 1.53 -11.53
C TYR A 21 -1.78 2.25 -12.77
N ALA A 22 -0.63 1.81 -13.25
CA ALA A 22 -0.11 2.13 -14.57
C ALA A 22 -0.21 0.87 -15.43
N VAL A 23 -0.90 0.98 -16.57
CA VAL A 23 -1.00 -0.09 -17.57
C VAL A 23 -0.24 0.36 -18.81
N GLU A 24 0.61 -0.50 -19.35
CA GLU A 24 1.34 -0.19 -20.59
C GLU A 24 0.34 0.10 -21.72
N ALA A 25 0.49 1.24 -22.40
CA ALA A 25 -0.50 1.70 -23.37
C ALA A 25 -0.63 0.76 -24.57
N THR A 26 0.41 0.00 -24.90
CA THR A 26 0.38 -1.03 -25.95
C THR A 26 -0.49 -2.22 -25.58
N SER A 27 -0.78 -2.43 -24.30
CA SER A 27 -1.69 -3.47 -23.82
C SER A 27 -3.14 -2.97 -23.71
N VAL A 28 -3.45 -1.74 -24.17
CA VAL A 28 -4.79 -1.14 -24.11
C VAL A 28 -5.35 -0.97 -25.54
N MET A 29 -6.49 -1.60 -25.81
CA MET A 29 -7.20 -1.46 -27.10
C MET A 29 -8.11 -0.25 -27.15
N GLU A 30 -8.93 -0.04 -26.10
CA GLU A 30 -9.84 1.10 -26.00
C GLU A 30 -10.21 1.42 -24.55
N VAL A 31 -10.63 2.68 -24.34
CA VAL A 31 -11.31 3.13 -23.13
C VAL A 31 -12.73 3.51 -23.52
N ALA A 32 -13.73 2.98 -22.82
CA ALA A 32 -15.13 3.19 -23.13
C ALA A 32 -15.95 3.49 -21.88
N MET A 33 -17.10 4.13 -22.09
CA MET A 33 -18.12 4.21 -21.05
C MET A 33 -18.76 2.83 -20.84
N PRO A 34 -19.15 2.48 -19.61
CA PRO A 34 -19.87 1.25 -19.35
C PRO A 34 -21.19 1.22 -20.13
N GLY A 35 -21.59 0.02 -20.60
CA GLY A 35 -22.90 -0.19 -21.21
C GLY A 35 -24.05 0.02 -20.22
N ALA A 36 -25.29 0.06 -20.71
CA ALA A 36 -26.48 0.35 -19.88
C ALA A 36 -26.63 -0.55 -18.63
N ASN A 37 -26.14 -1.79 -18.70
CA ASN A 37 -26.21 -2.76 -17.61
C ASN A 37 -24.87 -2.94 -16.87
N GLY A 38 -23.80 -2.24 -17.28
CA GLY A 38 -22.45 -2.30 -16.69
C GLY A 38 -21.69 -3.63 -16.87
N SER A 39 -22.39 -4.73 -17.15
CA SER A 39 -21.84 -6.09 -17.20
C SER A 39 -21.25 -6.51 -18.55
N SER A 40 -21.55 -5.75 -19.61
CA SER A 40 -21.01 -6.01 -20.94
C SER A 40 -20.72 -4.71 -21.69
N LEU A 41 -19.65 -4.74 -22.48
CA LEU A 41 -19.30 -3.70 -23.42
C LEU A 41 -19.90 -4.06 -24.78
N ARG A 42 -20.76 -3.17 -25.29
CA ARG A 42 -21.48 -3.32 -26.57
C ARG A 42 -22.26 -4.65 -26.69
N GLY A 43 -22.66 -5.24 -25.56
CA GLY A 43 -23.43 -6.49 -25.51
C GLY A 43 -22.66 -7.77 -25.87
N VAL A 44 -21.34 -7.69 -26.07
CA VAL A 44 -20.52 -8.83 -26.53
C VAL A 44 -19.43 -9.19 -25.53
N LEU A 45 -18.68 -8.20 -25.05
CA LEU A 45 -17.53 -8.45 -24.19
C LEU A 45 -17.94 -8.33 -22.72
N GLU A 46 -17.78 -9.41 -21.95
CA GLU A 46 -18.01 -9.40 -20.51
C GLU A 46 -17.05 -8.41 -19.82
N VAL A 47 -17.60 -7.54 -18.98
CA VAL A 47 -16.83 -6.58 -18.19
C VAL A 47 -16.60 -7.16 -16.80
N LYS A 48 -15.34 -7.40 -16.45
CA LYS A 48 -14.92 -7.82 -15.11
C LYS A 48 -14.53 -6.60 -14.28
N ASP A 49 -14.67 -6.67 -12.97
CA ASP A 49 -14.23 -5.59 -12.08
C ASP A 49 -12.73 -5.73 -11.74
N LEU A 50 -11.94 -4.67 -11.94
CA LEU A 50 -10.49 -4.75 -11.69
C LEU A 50 -10.17 -4.99 -10.20
N CYS A 51 -10.91 -4.37 -9.27
CA CYS A 51 -10.71 -4.61 -7.85
C CYS A 51 -11.00 -6.05 -7.49
N ALA A 52 -12.12 -6.58 -7.96
CA ALA A 52 -12.51 -7.97 -7.71
C ALA A 52 -11.51 -8.96 -8.33
N LEU A 53 -11.01 -8.70 -9.53
CA LEU A 53 -9.96 -9.51 -10.17
C LEU A 53 -8.67 -9.53 -9.35
N LEU A 54 -8.34 -8.41 -8.72
CA LEU A 54 -7.16 -8.28 -7.88
C LEU A 54 -7.38 -8.81 -6.46
N GLY A 55 -8.63 -9.10 -6.05
CA GLY A 55 -8.99 -9.68 -4.75
C GLY A 55 -9.59 -8.70 -3.74
N GLY A 56 -9.87 -7.47 -4.15
CA GLY A 56 -10.56 -6.45 -3.37
C GLY A 56 -12.09 -6.44 -3.59
N PRO A 57 -12.83 -5.58 -2.87
CA PRO A 57 -14.26 -5.39 -3.10
C PRO A 57 -14.51 -4.75 -4.47
N PRO A 58 -15.57 -5.14 -5.21
CA PRO A 58 -15.89 -4.55 -6.51
C PRO A 58 -16.30 -3.08 -6.39
N GLU A 59 -16.14 -2.32 -7.48
CA GLU A 59 -16.59 -0.94 -7.55
C GLU A 59 -18.11 -0.81 -7.38
N GLU A 60 -18.57 0.14 -6.56
CA GLU A 60 -19.99 0.46 -6.40
C GLU A 60 -20.53 1.26 -7.59
N GLY A 61 -19.68 2.10 -8.20
CA GLY A 61 -20.05 2.99 -9.29
C GLY A 61 -19.93 2.38 -10.69
N PRO A 62 -20.48 3.06 -11.72
CA PRO A 62 -20.39 2.59 -13.11
C PRO A 62 -18.96 2.66 -13.65
N GLY A 63 -18.16 3.63 -13.22
CA GLY A 63 -16.74 3.76 -13.59
C GLY A 63 -16.50 3.94 -15.10
N MET A 64 -15.32 3.49 -15.56
CA MET A 64 -14.95 3.38 -16.97
C MET A 64 -14.54 1.94 -17.30
N VAL A 65 -14.61 1.56 -18.56
CA VAL A 65 -14.15 0.25 -19.05
C VAL A 65 -12.87 0.42 -19.84
N VAL A 66 -11.83 -0.35 -19.47
CA VAL A 66 -10.57 -0.47 -20.20
C VAL A 66 -10.53 -1.85 -20.86
N VAL A 67 -10.38 -1.88 -22.17
CA VAL A 67 -10.21 -3.13 -22.93
C VAL A 67 -8.72 -3.40 -23.12
N LEU A 68 -8.27 -4.53 -22.62
CA LEU A 68 -6.87 -4.94 -22.62
C LEU A 68 -6.60 -5.93 -23.77
N ASP A 69 -5.53 -5.67 -24.52
CA ASP A 69 -5.02 -6.53 -25.57
C ASP A 69 -4.19 -7.67 -24.96
N VAL A 70 -4.90 -8.60 -24.33
CA VAL A 70 -4.35 -9.80 -23.69
C VAL A 70 -5.08 -11.03 -24.21
N SER A 71 -4.61 -12.23 -23.90
CA SER A 71 -5.23 -13.48 -24.35
C SER A 71 -5.80 -14.28 -23.17
N PRO A 72 -7.13 -14.47 -23.07
CA PRO A 72 -8.19 -13.87 -23.90
C PRO A 72 -8.35 -12.36 -23.66
N THR A 73 -8.85 -11.62 -24.65
CA THR A 73 -9.12 -10.17 -24.54
C THR A 73 -9.99 -9.89 -23.33
N LEU A 74 -9.61 -8.89 -22.55
CA LEU A 74 -10.22 -8.63 -21.25
C LEU A 74 -10.74 -7.20 -21.16
N ALA A 75 -12.04 -7.03 -20.92
CA ALA A 75 -12.58 -5.75 -20.48
C ALA A 75 -12.60 -5.69 -18.95
N VAL A 76 -11.95 -4.67 -18.39
CA VAL A 76 -11.97 -4.39 -16.95
C VAL A 76 -12.66 -3.07 -16.65
N ARG A 77 -13.56 -3.07 -15.67
CA ARG A 77 -14.10 -1.87 -15.05
C ARG A 77 -13.07 -1.33 -14.07
N VAL A 78 -12.81 -0.03 -14.18
CA VAL A 78 -11.99 0.76 -13.28
C VAL A 78 -12.84 1.92 -12.75
N ARG A 79 -12.49 2.49 -11.60
CA ARG A 79 -13.18 3.67 -11.07
C ARG A 79 -13.03 4.87 -12.01
N SER A 80 -11.79 5.11 -12.46
CA SER A 80 -11.47 6.25 -13.31
C SER A 80 -10.22 6.01 -14.14
N VAL A 81 -10.17 6.64 -15.32
CA VAL A 81 -8.95 6.88 -16.08
C VAL A 81 -8.46 8.28 -15.73
N VAL A 82 -7.19 8.38 -15.33
CA VAL A 82 -6.56 9.64 -14.93
C VAL A 82 -6.00 10.36 -16.15
N GLU A 83 -5.08 9.74 -16.87
CA GLU A 83 -4.46 10.27 -18.08
C GLU A 83 -3.68 9.18 -18.84
N VAL A 84 -3.27 9.47 -20.06
CA VAL A 84 -2.19 8.74 -20.74
C VAL A 84 -0.91 9.56 -20.57
N ALA A 85 0.12 8.96 -19.97
CA ALA A 85 1.37 9.65 -19.62
C ALA A 85 2.59 8.93 -20.19
N ASP A 86 3.59 9.71 -20.61
CA ASP A 86 4.94 9.20 -20.86
C ASP A 86 5.70 9.12 -19.53
N VAL A 87 5.97 7.90 -19.08
CA VAL A 87 6.63 7.61 -17.81
C VAL A 87 8.09 7.17 -18.00
N ALA A 88 8.69 7.35 -19.19
CA ALA A 88 10.05 6.90 -19.49
C ALA A 88 11.11 7.50 -18.53
N ARG A 89 10.86 8.71 -18.01
CA ARG A 89 11.77 9.40 -17.09
C ARG A 89 11.27 9.44 -15.65
N ALA A 90 10.14 8.82 -15.37
CA ALA A 90 9.57 8.77 -14.03
C ALA A 90 10.39 7.82 -13.14
N PRO A 91 10.62 8.13 -11.85
CA PRO A 91 11.24 7.20 -10.92
C PRO A 91 10.45 5.89 -10.88
N PHE A 92 11.17 4.78 -11.04
CA PHE A 92 10.63 3.43 -10.97
C PHE A 92 11.22 2.72 -9.76
N PHE A 93 10.38 1.98 -9.04
CA PHE A 93 10.74 1.29 -7.81
C PHE A 93 10.38 -0.19 -7.91
N LEU A 94 11.29 -1.03 -7.46
CA LEU A 94 11.03 -2.45 -7.27
C LEU A 94 10.19 -2.67 -6.01
N LEU A 95 9.33 -3.70 -6.05
CA LEU A 95 8.54 -4.09 -4.88
C LEU A 95 9.46 -4.59 -3.75
N PRO A 96 9.22 -4.18 -2.49
CA PRO A 96 10.04 -4.64 -1.38
C PRO A 96 9.82 -6.14 -1.10
N PRO A 97 10.83 -6.83 -0.55
CA PRO A 97 10.70 -8.25 -0.16
C PRO A 97 9.52 -8.48 0.78
N GLY A 98 8.80 -9.60 0.60
CA GLY A 98 7.61 -9.95 1.39
C GLY A 98 6.29 -9.34 0.88
N LEU A 99 6.31 -8.21 0.17
CA LEU A 99 5.18 -7.76 -0.65
C LEU A 99 5.21 -8.37 -2.05
N ALA A 100 6.39 -8.78 -2.52
CA ALA A 100 6.57 -9.45 -3.80
C ALA A 100 5.73 -10.73 -3.92
N ASP A 101 5.53 -11.50 -2.85
CA ASP A 101 4.84 -12.79 -2.97
C ASP A 101 3.35 -12.64 -3.33
N SER A 102 2.71 -11.56 -2.88
CA SER A 102 1.31 -11.24 -3.23
C SER A 102 1.19 -10.38 -4.49
N LEU A 103 2.11 -9.43 -4.69
CA LEU A 103 2.02 -8.42 -5.75
C LEU A 103 2.92 -8.68 -6.97
N ALA A 104 4.06 -9.37 -6.85
CA ALA A 104 4.98 -9.58 -7.98
C ALA A 104 4.35 -10.34 -9.16
N PRO A 105 3.41 -11.29 -8.96
CA PRO A 105 2.71 -11.87 -10.11
C PRO A 105 1.79 -10.87 -10.84
N LEU A 106 1.46 -9.74 -10.21
CA LEU A 106 0.51 -8.73 -10.72
C LEU A 106 1.20 -7.45 -11.18
N SER A 107 2.37 -7.15 -10.62
CA SER A 107 3.03 -5.86 -10.76
C SER A 107 4.52 -6.02 -10.95
N ARG A 108 5.07 -5.28 -11.94
CA ARG A 108 6.51 -5.19 -12.18
C ARG A 108 7.21 -4.33 -11.12
N GLY A 109 6.47 -3.45 -10.44
CA GLY A 109 7.01 -2.41 -9.57
C GLY A 109 6.03 -1.27 -9.39
N ALA A 110 6.55 -0.09 -9.10
CA ALA A 110 5.74 1.12 -9.05
C ALA A 110 6.46 2.29 -9.71
N VAL A 111 5.67 3.18 -10.31
CA VAL A 111 6.16 4.39 -10.95
C VAL A 111 5.61 5.61 -10.23
N LEU A 112 6.49 6.59 -9.97
CA LEU A 112 6.10 7.87 -9.36
C LEU A 112 5.89 8.92 -10.44
N HIS A 113 4.65 9.33 -10.66
CA HIS A 113 4.26 10.34 -11.65
C HIS A 113 3.46 11.45 -10.97
N LYS A 114 3.86 12.71 -11.16
CA LYS A 114 3.21 13.90 -10.54
C LYS A 114 2.95 13.72 -9.04
N SER A 115 3.94 13.24 -8.29
CA SER A 115 3.87 12.98 -6.84
C SER A 115 2.88 11.87 -6.42
N ARG A 116 2.40 11.06 -7.36
CA ARG A 116 1.49 9.94 -7.13
C ARG A 116 2.15 8.64 -7.55
N LEU A 117 2.06 7.64 -6.68
CA LEU A 117 2.64 6.33 -6.94
C LEU A 117 1.59 5.41 -7.59
N TYR A 118 1.96 4.78 -8.69
CA TYR A 118 1.13 3.86 -9.45
C TYR A 118 1.80 2.48 -9.50
N LEU A 119 1.08 1.42 -9.14
CA LEU A 119 1.55 0.05 -9.34
C LEU A 119 1.52 -0.28 -10.83
N GLU A 120 2.66 -0.71 -11.37
CA GLU A 120 2.74 -1.03 -12.79
C GLU A 120 2.24 -2.45 -13.06
N LEU A 121 1.02 -2.57 -13.57
CA LEU A 121 0.35 -3.85 -13.78
C LEU A 121 0.95 -4.64 -14.94
N ILE A 122 1.06 -5.95 -14.73
CA ILE A 122 1.29 -6.93 -15.79
C ILE A 122 -0.09 -7.30 -16.35
N ALA A 123 -0.51 -6.65 -17.43
CA ALA A 123 -1.85 -6.84 -18.01
C ALA A 123 -2.11 -8.32 -18.36
N GLU A 124 -1.09 -9.02 -18.85
CA GLU A 124 -1.13 -10.41 -19.28
C GLU A 124 -1.39 -11.39 -18.12
N ALA A 125 -1.14 -10.97 -16.87
CA ALA A 125 -1.40 -11.79 -15.68
C ALA A 125 -2.87 -11.74 -15.23
N LEU A 126 -3.65 -10.75 -15.66
CA LEU A 126 -5.01 -10.52 -15.18
C LEU A 126 -6.02 -11.62 -15.59
N PRO A 127 -6.03 -12.14 -16.83
CA PRO A 127 -7.02 -13.15 -17.24
C PRO A 127 -6.94 -14.46 -16.46
N HIS A 128 -5.75 -14.78 -15.93
CA HIS A 128 -5.49 -16.02 -15.20
C HIS A 128 -5.83 -15.93 -13.71
N ARG A 129 -6.31 -14.77 -13.24
CA ARG A 129 -6.77 -14.62 -11.87
C ARG A 129 -8.20 -15.14 -11.73
N VAL A 130 -8.33 -16.24 -11.00
CA VAL A 130 -9.55 -16.57 -10.27
C VAL A 130 -9.43 -15.82 -8.95
N GLY A 131 -10.47 -15.10 -8.53
CA GLY A 131 -10.51 -14.24 -7.32
C GLY A 131 -10.26 -15.00 -6.02
N SER A 132 -9.06 -15.55 -5.86
CA SER A 132 -8.61 -16.24 -4.67
C SER A 132 -8.24 -15.16 -3.68
N MET A 133 -9.12 -14.95 -2.71
CA MET A 133 -8.73 -14.36 -1.43
C MET A 133 -7.42 -15.03 -1.01
N SER A 134 -6.38 -14.24 -0.79
CA SER A 134 -5.15 -14.77 -0.21
C SER A 134 -5.54 -15.49 1.10
N PRO A 135 -5.05 -16.72 1.35
CA PRO A 135 -5.29 -17.36 2.63
C PRO A 135 -4.84 -16.43 3.75
N ALA A 136 -5.59 -16.43 4.85
CA ALA A 136 -5.25 -15.66 6.04
C ALA A 136 -3.78 -15.92 6.38
N VAL A 137 -2.96 -14.88 6.32
CA VAL A 137 -1.56 -14.97 6.75
C VAL A 137 -1.59 -15.46 8.19
N ALA A 138 -0.88 -16.56 8.47
CA ALA A 138 -0.83 -17.11 9.82
C ALA A 138 -0.43 -15.99 10.79
N ALA A 139 -1.19 -15.85 11.88
CA ALA A 139 -0.95 -14.80 12.88
C ALA A 139 0.51 -14.90 13.36
N ARG A 140 1.29 -13.84 13.10
CA ARG A 140 2.67 -13.77 13.56
C ARG A 140 2.64 -13.68 15.09
N PRO A 141 3.56 -14.35 15.82
CA PRO A 141 3.64 -14.17 17.25
C PRO A 141 3.86 -12.69 17.59
N VAL A 142 2.99 -12.17 18.46
CA VAL A 142 3.10 -10.81 18.99
C VAL A 142 4.13 -10.83 20.11
N HIS A 143 5.12 -9.95 20.01
CA HIS A 143 6.12 -9.76 21.05
C HIS A 143 5.93 -8.37 21.66
N TRP A 144 5.66 -8.35 22.97
CA TRP A 144 5.54 -7.12 23.75
C TRP A 144 6.92 -6.68 24.25
N ALA A 145 7.13 -5.37 24.38
CA ALA A 145 8.35 -4.87 24.99
C ALA A 145 8.42 -5.30 26.47
N GLU A 146 9.55 -5.88 26.86
CA GLU A 146 9.79 -6.33 28.23
C GLU A 146 10.19 -5.18 29.17
N ALA A 147 10.69 -4.08 28.61
CA ALA A 147 11.15 -2.91 29.35
C ALA A 147 10.74 -1.60 28.68
N ALA A 148 10.56 -0.58 29.50
CA ALA A 148 10.33 0.79 29.05
C ALA A 148 11.55 1.34 28.31
N PRO A 149 11.37 2.00 27.14
CA PRO A 149 12.46 2.74 26.52
C PRO A 149 12.73 4.06 27.28
N ASP A 150 13.98 4.53 27.27
CA ASP A 150 14.35 5.82 27.87
C ASP A 150 13.58 6.99 27.22
N ARG A 151 13.51 6.94 25.88
CA ARG A 151 12.83 7.93 25.03
C ARG A 151 12.12 7.22 23.89
N ALA A 152 10.89 7.61 23.62
CA ALA A 152 10.11 7.08 22.52
C ALA A 152 9.34 8.17 21.80
N LEU A 153 9.16 7.99 20.49
CA LEU A 153 8.13 8.71 19.76
C LEU A 153 6.79 8.05 20.09
N VAL A 154 5.84 8.84 20.58
CA VAL A 154 4.47 8.41 20.87
C VAL A 154 3.53 8.93 19.78
N PHE A 155 2.68 8.06 19.28
CA PHE A 155 1.68 8.36 18.26
C PHE A 155 0.39 7.59 18.52
N GLU A 156 -0.68 8.07 17.93
CA GLU A 156 -1.97 7.39 17.96
C GLU A 156 -2.18 6.66 16.63
N SER A 157 -2.62 5.41 16.70
CA SER A 157 -3.09 4.65 15.55
C SER A 157 -4.41 3.99 15.90
N GLN A 158 -5.44 4.18 15.06
CA GLN A 158 -6.80 3.67 15.28
C GLN A 158 -7.33 3.89 16.72
N SER A 159 -7.23 5.12 17.23
CA SER A 159 -7.67 5.51 18.59
C SER A 159 -6.90 4.87 19.76
N ARG A 160 -5.71 4.31 19.52
CA ARG A 160 -4.87 3.70 20.55
C ARG A 160 -3.46 4.31 20.52
N LEU A 161 -2.87 4.53 21.70
CA LEU A 161 -1.51 5.05 21.80
C LEU A 161 -0.46 3.95 21.67
N PHE A 162 0.48 4.17 20.76
CA PHE A 162 1.64 3.33 20.55
C PHE A 162 2.94 4.13 20.67
N GLY A 163 4.00 3.43 21.03
CA GLY A 163 5.33 4.00 21.14
C GLY A 163 6.36 3.21 20.35
N VAL A 164 7.31 3.92 19.76
CA VAL A 164 8.51 3.34 19.14
C VAL A 164 9.74 3.96 19.79
N PRO A 165 10.73 3.16 20.24
CA PRO A 165 11.98 3.69 20.75
C PRO A 165 12.60 4.71 19.78
N LEU A 166 12.96 5.88 20.29
CA LEU A 166 13.33 7.02 19.43
C LEU A 166 14.52 6.71 18.52
N GLY A 167 15.45 5.88 18.97
CA GLY A 167 16.61 5.46 18.17
C GLY A 167 16.28 4.62 16.94
N LEU A 168 15.05 4.11 16.83
CA LEU A 168 14.57 3.36 15.66
C LEU A 168 13.82 4.23 14.66
N VAL A 169 13.51 5.48 15.04
CA VAL A 169 12.73 6.41 14.20
C VAL A 169 13.69 7.22 13.33
N SER A 170 13.48 7.15 12.02
CA SER A 170 14.23 7.93 11.03
C SER A 170 13.55 9.28 10.80
N GLN A 171 12.23 9.29 10.54
CA GLN A 171 11.47 10.51 10.25
C GLN A 171 9.97 10.32 10.49
N VAL A 172 9.24 11.42 10.74
CA VAL A 172 7.78 11.48 10.65
C VAL A 172 7.39 12.29 9.43
N ILE A 173 6.51 11.75 8.60
CA ILE A 173 6.02 12.41 7.39
C ILE A 173 4.49 12.39 7.33
N SER A 174 3.90 13.35 6.64
CA SER A 174 2.50 13.25 6.23
C SER A 174 2.36 12.22 5.12
N ARG A 175 1.27 11.43 5.13
CA ARG A 175 0.99 10.39 4.13
C ARG A 175 1.09 10.91 2.69
N GLY A 176 0.50 12.09 2.45
CA GLY A 176 0.53 12.77 1.15
C GLY A 176 -0.06 11.94 0.01
N GLU A 177 0.08 12.44 -1.22
CA GLU A 177 -0.40 11.75 -2.40
C GLU A 177 0.52 10.61 -2.87
N ALA A 178 1.77 10.56 -2.42
CA ALA A 178 2.73 9.55 -2.86
C ALA A 178 2.46 8.17 -2.25
N PHE A 179 1.71 8.09 -1.15
CA PHE A 179 1.27 6.83 -0.56
C PHE A 179 0.28 6.10 -1.47
N CYS A 180 0.51 4.81 -1.71
CA CYS A 180 -0.41 3.96 -2.46
C CYS A 180 -0.94 2.85 -1.55
N VAL A 181 -2.28 2.73 -1.45
CA VAL A 181 -2.94 1.58 -0.85
C VAL A 181 -2.66 0.35 -1.71
N LEU A 182 -2.61 -0.84 -1.09
CA LEU A 182 -2.47 -2.09 -1.83
C LEU A 182 -3.85 -2.64 -2.25
N PRO A 183 -3.94 -3.31 -3.41
CA PRO A 183 -5.20 -3.88 -3.91
C PRO A 183 -5.82 -4.89 -2.96
N VAL A 184 -4.96 -5.67 -2.29
CA VAL A 184 -5.34 -6.70 -1.33
C VAL A 184 -4.56 -6.45 -0.04
N PRO A 185 -5.26 -6.22 1.08
CA PRO A 185 -4.63 -6.24 2.38
C PRO A 185 -3.97 -7.60 2.62
N SER A 186 -2.64 -7.63 2.72
CA SER A 186 -1.89 -8.83 3.06
C SER A 186 -1.20 -8.59 4.40
N GLY A 187 -1.72 -9.23 5.45
CA GLY A 187 -1.22 -9.05 6.81
C GLY A 187 -1.31 -7.59 7.27
N PRO A 188 -0.27 -7.05 7.93
CA PRO A 188 -0.34 -5.75 8.59
C PRO A 188 -0.14 -4.55 7.64
N VAL A 189 0.14 -4.79 6.35
CA VAL A 189 0.54 -3.72 5.42
C VAL A 189 -0.68 -2.95 4.89
N ALA A 190 -0.77 -1.67 5.21
CA ALA A 190 -1.81 -0.77 4.72
C ALA A 190 -1.49 -0.17 3.34
N GLY A 191 -0.21 -0.10 2.98
CA GLY A 191 0.21 0.51 1.71
C GLY A 191 1.72 0.50 1.51
N ILE A 192 2.15 1.24 0.49
CA ILE A 192 3.55 1.48 0.17
C ILE A 192 3.79 2.98 0.01
N PHE A 193 5.00 3.42 0.36
CA PHE A 193 5.42 4.80 0.25
C PHE A 193 6.84 4.92 -0.32
N PRO A 194 7.10 5.80 -1.31
CA PRO A 194 8.44 6.00 -1.83
C PRO A 194 9.25 6.93 -0.93
N HIS A 195 10.39 6.47 -0.43
CA HIS A 195 11.32 7.28 0.34
C HIS A 195 12.77 6.84 0.12
N ASP A 196 13.65 7.81 -0.12
CA ASP A 196 15.07 7.62 -0.44
C ASP A 196 15.33 6.54 -1.50
N GLN A 197 14.69 6.69 -2.66
CA GLN A 197 14.81 5.79 -3.83
C GLN A 197 14.33 4.35 -3.63
N VAL A 198 13.74 4.02 -2.48
CA VAL A 198 13.17 2.69 -2.22
C VAL A 198 11.69 2.79 -1.83
N LEU A 199 10.95 1.69 -2.03
CA LEU A 199 9.58 1.57 -1.52
C LEU A 199 9.59 1.03 -0.10
N TRP A 200 8.94 1.75 0.79
CA TRP A 200 8.73 1.39 2.16
C TRP A 200 7.37 0.72 2.30
N PRO A 201 7.28 -0.54 2.75
CA PRO A 201 6.02 -1.09 3.22
C PRO A 201 5.56 -0.30 4.44
N VAL A 202 4.29 0.11 4.44
CA VAL A 202 3.69 0.87 5.53
C VAL A 202 2.68 0.00 6.26
N CYS A 203 3.00 -0.35 7.50
CA CYS A 203 2.23 -1.24 8.34
C CYS A 203 1.34 -0.47 9.32
N SER A 204 0.18 -1.03 9.64
CA SER A 204 -0.62 -0.59 10.78
C SER A 204 -0.20 -1.38 12.02
N VAL A 205 0.12 -0.68 13.12
CA VAL A 205 0.47 -1.33 14.39
C VAL A 205 -0.73 -2.11 14.95
N PRO A 206 -1.96 -1.57 14.96
CA PRO A 206 -3.15 -2.37 15.27
C PRO A 206 -3.30 -3.62 14.39
N ALA A 207 -2.92 -3.54 13.11
CA ALA A 207 -2.99 -4.70 12.22
C ALA A 207 -1.94 -5.78 12.51
N LEU A 208 -0.81 -5.42 13.14
CA LEU A 208 0.11 -6.39 13.73
C LEU A 208 -0.52 -7.16 14.90
N LEU A 209 -1.58 -6.62 15.50
CA LEU A 209 -2.36 -7.22 16.59
C LEU A 209 -3.65 -7.91 16.09
N GLY A 210 -3.86 -7.99 14.78
CA GLY A 210 -5.01 -8.66 14.16
C GLY A 210 -6.16 -7.74 13.76
N GLU A 211 -6.03 -6.43 13.92
CA GLU A 211 -7.01 -5.48 13.36
C GLU A 211 -6.82 -5.28 11.84
N ALA A 212 -7.74 -4.57 11.19
CA ALA A 212 -7.59 -4.27 9.77
C ALA A 212 -6.47 -3.23 9.55
N PRO A 213 -5.63 -3.37 8.51
CA PRO A 213 -4.69 -2.32 8.15
C PRO A 213 -5.45 -1.15 7.51
N VAL A 214 -5.30 0.04 8.11
CA VAL A 214 -5.98 1.26 7.68
C VAL A 214 -4.94 2.32 7.32
N PRO A 215 -5.06 3.00 6.17
CA PRO A 215 -4.26 4.17 5.86
C PRO A 215 -4.57 5.33 6.82
N GLU A 216 -3.54 5.97 7.39
CA GLU A 216 -3.71 7.10 8.33
C GLU A 216 -2.96 8.35 7.88
N SER A 217 -3.15 9.47 8.58
CA SER A 217 -2.67 10.80 8.19
C SER A 217 -1.14 10.94 8.12
N PHE A 218 -0.43 10.18 8.95
CA PHE A 218 1.03 10.23 9.10
C PHE A 218 1.66 8.85 8.92
N ILE A 219 2.93 8.87 8.56
CA ILE A 219 3.79 7.68 8.50
C ILE A 219 5.02 7.95 9.36
N VAL A 220 5.27 7.06 10.32
CA VAL A 220 6.51 7.03 11.10
C VAL A 220 7.48 6.10 10.38
N LEU A 221 8.53 6.65 9.77
CA LEU A 221 9.57 5.88 9.10
C LEU A 221 10.54 5.33 10.14
N THR A 222 10.75 4.02 10.11
CA THR A 222 11.57 3.28 11.08
C THR A 222 12.50 2.28 10.41
N GLU A 223 13.63 1.99 11.05
CA GLU A 223 14.51 0.88 10.69
C GLU A 223 14.37 -0.26 11.71
N LEU A 224 13.79 -1.38 11.27
CA LEU A 224 13.46 -2.53 12.11
C LEU A 224 14.20 -3.76 11.60
N ALA A 225 15.10 -4.32 12.40
CA ALA A 225 15.94 -5.46 12.04
C ALA A 225 16.66 -5.30 10.68
N GLY A 226 17.18 -4.09 10.40
CA GLY A 226 17.85 -3.75 9.14
C GLY A 226 16.88 -3.59 7.95
N ARG A 227 15.58 -3.45 8.20
CA ARG A 227 14.54 -3.25 7.18
C ARG A 227 13.86 -1.91 7.35
N ASN A 228 13.63 -1.24 6.23
CA ASN A 228 12.86 -0.01 6.16
C ASN A 228 11.36 -0.32 6.27
N VAL A 229 10.71 0.23 7.29
CA VAL A 229 9.28 0.03 7.55
C VAL A 229 8.65 1.35 7.97
N GLY A 230 7.54 1.71 7.32
CA GLY A 230 6.68 2.79 7.78
C GLY A 230 5.60 2.25 8.73
N LEU A 231 5.23 3.02 9.74
CA LEU A 231 4.08 2.74 10.60
C LEU A 231 3.00 3.81 10.40
N THR A 232 1.75 3.41 10.22
CA THR A 232 0.63 4.36 10.13
C THR A 232 0.37 5.03 11.48
N ALA A 233 0.01 6.31 11.43
CA ALA A 233 -0.41 7.07 12.60
C ALA A 233 -1.50 8.07 12.23
N THR A 234 -2.57 8.11 13.03
CA THR A 234 -3.61 9.15 12.96
C THR A 234 -3.04 10.50 13.35
N ARG A 235 -2.23 10.54 14.42
CA ARG A 235 -1.49 11.74 14.86
C ARG A 235 -0.22 11.36 15.61
N VAL A 236 0.76 12.24 15.60
CA VAL A 236 2.00 12.09 16.36
C VAL A 236 2.00 13.06 17.53
N LEU A 237 2.15 12.54 18.75
CA LEU A 237 2.09 13.31 19.99
C LEU A 237 3.45 13.93 20.34
N GLY A 238 4.54 13.31 19.87
CA GLY A 238 5.90 13.79 20.04
C GLY A 238 6.76 12.80 20.81
N VAL A 239 7.89 13.29 21.32
CA VAL A 239 8.85 12.46 22.06
C VAL A 239 8.56 12.52 23.55
N MET A 240 8.36 11.36 24.16
CA MET A 240 8.12 11.20 25.60
C MET A 240 9.27 10.42 26.24
N GLN A 241 9.35 10.50 27.57
CA GLN A 241 10.38 9.89 28.40
C GLN A 241 9.83 9.57 29.79
N ARG A 242 10.61 8.83 30.60
CA ARG A 242 10.23 8.42 31.97
C ARG A 242 8.97 7.56 31.99
N PHE A 243 9.00 6.52 31.18
CA PHE A 243 7.92 5.54 31.11
C PHE A 243 7.94 4.65 32.36
N GLU A 244 6.78 4.45 32.98
CA GLU A 244 6.59 3.55 34.12
C GLU A 244 5.69 2.38 33.69
N PRO A 245 5.99 1.13 34.11
CA PRO A 245 5.14 -0.02 33.79
C PRO A 245 3.69 0.18 34.23
N ASP A 246 2.77 -0.25 33.39
CA ASP A 246 1.34 -0.38 33.70
C ASP A 246 1.00 -1.86 33.98
N ASP A 247 -0.25 -2.15 34.38
CA ASP A 247 -0.68 -3.52 34.72
C ASP A 247 -0.77 -4.47 33.51
N THR A 248 -0.61 -3.95 32.29
CA THR A 248 -0.69 -4.72 31.04
C THR A 248 0.70 -4.91 30.43
N ALA A 249 0.98 -6.11 29.93
CA ALA A 249 2.26 -6.42 29.28
C ALA A 249 2.53 -5.46 28.10
N GLY A 250 3.74 -4.90 28.05
CA GLY A 250 4.14 -3.91 27.04
C GLY A 250 3.42 -2.57 27.13
N SER A 251 2.64 -2.32 28.19
CA SER A 251 1.94 -1.06 28.43
C SER A 251 2.72 -0.21 29.44
N PHE A 252 2.89 1.07 29.15
CA PHE A 252 3.64 1.99 30.01
C PHE A 252 2.97 3.36 30.09
N ARG A 253 2.98 3.97 31.27
CA ARG A 253 2.49 5.34 31.51
C ARG A 253 3.61 6.33 31.32
N ALA A 254 3.29 7.51 30.77
CA ALA A 254 4.22 8.62 30.66
C ALA A 254 3.58 9.91 31.20
N PRO A 255 4.37 10.81 31.82
CA PRO A 255 3.87 12.11 32.26
C PRO A 255 3.22 12.89 31.12
N GLY A 256 2.03 13.44 31.36
CA GLY A 256 1.31 14.26 30.38
C GLY A 256 0.39 13.48 29.44
N LEU A 257 0.34 12.14 29.54
CA LEU A 257 -0.63 11.31 28.83
C LEU A 257 -1.71 10.81 29.79
N SER A 258 -2.97 10.85 29.36
CA SER A 258 -4.11 10.32 30.12
C SER A 258 -4.26 8.81 30.00
N GLU A 259 -3.72 8.24 28.92
CA GLU A 259 -3.81 6.83 28.58
C GLU A 259 -2.41 6.20 28.55
N PRO A 260 -2.28 4.91 28.87
CA PRO A 260 -1.01 4.22 28.73
C PRO A 260 -0.65 4.00 27.26
N VAL A 261 0.65 3.86 27.00
CA VAL A 261 1.23 3.68 25.67
C VAL A 261 1.66 2.23 25.51
N ALA A 262 1.23 1.59 24.41
CA ALA A 262 1.61 0.23 24.09
C ALA A 262 2.93 0.18 23.29
N PHE A 263 3.82 -0.72 23.67
CA PHE A 263 5.10 -0.98 23.02
C PHE A 263 5.21 -2.44 22.60
N LEU A 264 5.41 -2.65 21.31
CA LEU A 264 5.75 -3.95 20.73
C LEU A 264 7.28 -4.05 20.57
N ASP A 265 7.81 -5.26 20.71
CA ASP A 265 9.17 -5.58 20.29
C ASP A 265 9.21 -5.74 18.77
N LEU A 266 9.15 -4.59 18.09
CA LEU A 266 9.15 -4.51 16.64
C LEU A 266 10.45 -5.04 16.03
N GLN A 267 11.58 -4.97 16.74
CA GLN A 267 12.84 -5.54 16.27
C GLN A 267 12.71 -7.06 16.11
N ARG A 268 12.21 -7.74 17.15
CA ARG A 268 11.98 -9.19 17.11
C ARG A 268 10.84 -9.59 16.17
N MET A 269 9.81 -8.76 16.04
CA MET A 269 8.72 -9.03 15.11
C MET A 269 9.14 -8.91 13.65
N PHE A 270 10.20 -8.16 13.31
CA PHE A 270 10.66 -7.94 11.93
C PHE A 270 11.97 -8.66 11.56
N SER A 271 12.62 -9.31 12.54
CA SER A 271 13.76 -10.22 12.29
C SER A 271 13.39 -11.42 11.44
#